data_AF-A0A956A8F8-F1
#
_entry.id   AF-A0A956A8F8-F1
#
_cell.length_a   1.000
_cell.length_b   1.000
_cell.length_c   1.000
_cell.angle_alpha   90.00
_cell.angle_beta   90.00
_cell.angle_gamma   90.00
#
_symmetry.space_group_name_H-M   'P 1'
#
loop_
_entity.id
_entity.type
_entity.pdbx_description
1 polymer ?
#
loop_
_entity_poly.entity_id
_entity_poly.type
_entity_poly.pdbx_seq_one_letter_code
_entity_poly.pdbx_strand_id
1 'polypeptide(L)'
;PFVFDNGPDYVSEGYTRYVDDDGRVGFLDAAGNAVIPARFTWASPFEGGRARYCMGCTASADDAGEHTRFTGGRWGWVTPSGEVAEDEPRP
;
A
#
# COMPACT_ATOMS: atom_id res chain seq x y z
N PRO A 1 21.62 1.57 -7.15
CA PRO A 1 21.55 1.33 -5.69
C PRO A 1 20.14 1.63 -5.19
N PHE A 2 19.31 0.59 -5.12
CA PHE A 2 17.96 0.70 -4.54
C PHE A 2 18.11 0.55 -3.03
N VAL A 3 18.22 1.67 -2.34
CA VAL A 3 18.22 1.70 -0.88
C VAL A 3 16.75 1.61 -0.45
N PHE A 4 16.26 0.39 -0.27
CA PHE A 4 15.03 0.16 0.48
C PHE A 4 15.38 0.26 1.97
N ASP A 5 15.42 1.50 2.48
CA ASP A 5 15.43 1.77 3.91
C ASP A 5 13.97 1.83 4.39
N ASN A 6 13.44 0.66 4.68
CA ASN A 6 12.50 0.44 5.76
C ASN A 6 12.69 -1.03 6.14
N GLY A 7 13.14 -1.26 7.36
CA GLY A 7 13.12 -2.60 7.95
C GLY A 7 11.75 -3.25 7.81
N PRO A 8 11.65 -4.57 8.04
CA PRO A 8 10.42 -5.34 7.81
C PRO A 8 9.22 -4.59 8.36
N ASP A 9 8.26 -4.25 7.48
CA ASP A 9 7.07 -3.48 7.82
C ASP A 9 6.52 -3.98 9.16
N TYR A 10 6.45 -3.08 10.14
CA TYR A 10 5.86 -3.42 11.43
C TYR A 10 4.47 -3.99 11.18
N VAL A 11 4.18 -5.14 11.81
CA VAL A 11 2.86 -5.76 11.76
C VAL A 11 1.84 -4.72 12.24
N SER A 12 1.03 -4.21 11.32
CA SER A 12 0.01 -3.22 11.64
C SER A 12 -1.33 -3.94 11.69
N GLU A 13 -1.92 -3.99 12.88
CA GLU A 13 -3.18 -4.71 13.15
C GLU A 13 -3.15 -6.20 12.79
N GLY A 14 -1.97 -6.83 12.75
CA GLY A 14 -1.82 -8.24 12.37
C GLY A 14 -1.53 -8.47 10.89
N TYR A 15 -1.34 -7.42 10.10
CA TYR A 15 -1.09 -7.50 8.66
C TYR A 15 0.24 -6.88 8.26
N THR A 16 0.89 -7.46 7.27
CA THR A 16 2.16 -6.97 6.71
C THR A 16 2.00 -6.77 5.22
N ARG A 17 2.53 -5.67 4.67
CA ARG A 17 2.57 -5.48 3.22
C ARG A 17 3.65 -6.37 2.61
N TYR A 18 3.40 -6.85 1.41
CA TYR A 18 4.43 -7.47 0.59
C TYR A 18 4.38 -6.90 -0.82
N VAL A 19 5.48 -7.06 -1.55
CA VAL A 19 5.61 -6.64 -2.94
C VAL A 19 5.85 -7.88 -3.79
N ASP A 20 5.09 -8.04 -4.87
CA ASP A 20 5.29 -9.12 -5.84
C ASP A 20 6.45 -8.82 -6.82
N ASP A 21 6.78 -9.78 -7.68
CA ASP A 21 7.85 -9.64 -8.68
C ASP A 21 7.58 -8.49 -9.69
N ASP A 22 6.33 -8.08 -9.84
CA ASP A 22 5.91 -6.97 -10.70
C ASP A 22 5.90 -5.61 -9.98
N GLY A 23 6.31 -5.56 -8.71
CA GLY A 23 6.35 -4.33 -7.91
C GLY A 23 5.00 -3.90 -7.34
N ARG A 24 3.99 -4.76 -7.35
CA ARG A 24 2.65 -4.48 -6.79
C ARG A 24 2.57 -4.86 -5.33
N VAL A 25 1.81 -4.08 -4.58
CA VAL A 25 1.60 -4.24 -3.14
C VAL A 25 0.38 -5.12 -2.86
N GLY A 26 0.55 -6.07 -1.95
CA GLY A 26 -0.50 -6.89 -1.33
C GLY A 26 -0.34 -6.95 0.20
N PHE A 27 -1.16 -7.77 0.87
CA PHE A 27 -1.12 -7.94 2.33
C PHE A 27 -1.13 -9.42 2.73
N LEU A 28 -0.29 -9.74 3.71
CA LEU A 28 -0.24 -11.02 4.40
C LEU A 28 -0.84 -10.90 5.81
N ASP A 29 -1.45 -11.97 6.31
CA ASP A 29 -1.74 -12.12 7.75
C ASP A 29 -0.48 -12.49 8.55
N ALA A 30 -0.61 -12.56 9.88
CA ALA A 30 0.48 -12.95 10.78
C ALA A 30 1.01 -14.38 10.58
N ALA A 31 0.25 -15.25 9.90
CA ALA A 31 0.67 -16.60 9.53
C ALA A 31 1.38 -16.64 8.16
N GLY A 32 1.47 -15.51 7.46
CA GLY A 32 2.09 -15.38 6.15
C GLY A 32 1.15 -15.72 4.99
N ASN A 33 -0.16 -15.88 5.23
CA ASN A 33 -1.13 -16.11 4.16
C ASN A 33 -1.50 -14.79 3.49
N ALA A 34 -1.54 -14.78 2.16
CA ALA A 34 -2.02 -13.61 1.42
C ALA A 34 -3.53 -13.41 1.62
N VAL A 35 -3.89 -12.44 2.46
CA VAL A 35 -5.28 -12.00 2.66
C VAL A 35 -5.73 -11.07 1.53
N ILE A 36 -4.79 -10.31 0.97
CA ILE A 36 -5.01 -9.49 -0.21
C ILE A 36 -3.87 -9.76 -1.20
N PRO A 37 -4.16 -10.35 -2.38
CA PRO A 37 -3.18 -10.52 -3.44
C PRO A 37 -2.56 -9.18 -3.87
N ALA A 38 -1.29 -9.22 -4.26
CA ALA A 38 -0.59 -8.06 -4.79
C ALA A 38 -1.31 -7.51 -6.04
N ARG A 39 -1.86 -6.30 -5.92
CA ARG A 39 -2.62 -5.66 -7.00
C ARG A 39 -2.60 -4.14 -6.97
N PHE A 40 -2.08 -3.55 -5.88
CA PHE A 40 -2.00 -2.10 -5.74
C PHE A 40 -0.65 -1.60 -6.22
N THR A 41 -0.59 -0.41 -6.81
CA THR A 41 0.69 0.24 -7.10
C THR A 41 1.35 0.71 -5.81
N TRP A 42 0.53 1.12 -4.84
CA TRP A 42 0.97 1.47 -3.50
C TRP A 42 -0.16 1.21 -2.51
N ALA A 43 0.18 0.86 -1.28
CA ALA A 43 -0.76 0.86 -0.17
C ALA A 43 -0.08 1.28 1.13
N SER A 44 -0.81 1.97 2.00
CA SER A 44 -0.38 2.23 3.38
C SER A 44 -0.48 0.95 4.22
N PRO A 45 0.18 0.88 5.38
CA PRO A 45 -0.19 -0.09 6.41
C PRO A 45 -1.67 0.05 6.80
N PHE A 46 -2.22 -1.00 7.41
CA PHE A 46 -3.55 -0.95 8.02
C PHE A 46 -3.55 -0.04 9.24
N GLU A 47 -4.53 0.86 9.33
CA GLU A 47 -4.76 1.74 10.48
C GLU A 47 -6.26 1.98 10.63
N GLY A 48 -6.80 1.69 11.81
CA GLY A 48 -8.23 1.80 12.09
C GLY A 48 -9.07 0.82 11.26
N GLY A 49 -8.57 -0.40 11.02
CA GLY A 49 -9.29 -1.44 10.28
C GLY A 49 -9.34 -1.27 8.76
N ARG A 50 -8.54 -0.36 8.19
CA ARG A 50 -8.43 -0.15 6.74
C ARG A 50 -7.05 0.34 6.33
N ALA A 51 -6.66 0.09 5.09
CA ALA A 51 -5.46 0.62 4.47
C ALA A 51 -5.83 1.50 3.28
N ARG A 52 -5.12 2.60 3.07
CA ARG A 52 -5.27 3.40 1.86
C ARG A 52 -4.52 2.71 0.74
N TYR A 53 -5.13 2.59 -0.43
CA TYR A 53 -4.46 2.07 -1.61
C TYR A 53 -4.49 3.08 -2.75
N CYS A 54 -3.60 2.84 -3.70
CA CYS A 54 -3.59 3.48 -4.97
C CYS A 54 -3.32 2.46 -6.09
N MET A 55 -4.08 2.57 -7.18
CA MET A 55 -3.85 1.85 -8.44
C MET A 55 -3.47 2.85 -9.54
N GLY A 56 -2.28 2.68 -10.11
CA GLY A 56 -1.79 3.48 -11.23
C GLY A 56 -1.30 4.90 -10.86
N CYS A 57 -1.03 5.19 -9.58
CA CYS A 57 -0.31 6.42 -9.23
C CYS A 57 1.14 6.34 -9.65
N THR A 58 1.73 7.52 -9.84
CA THR A 58 3.15 7.69 -10.03
C THR A 58 3.77 8.21 -8.75
N ALA A 59 4.86 7.57 -8.33
CA ALA A 59 5.73 8.07 -7.27
C ALA A 59 6.56 9.25 -7.80
N SER A 60 6.39 10.41 -7.20
CA SER A 60 7.30 11.54 -7.34
C SER A 60 8.11 11.64 -6.05
N ALA A 61 9.42 11.46 -6.14
CA ALA A 61 10.30 11.90 -5.05
C ALA A 61 10.23 13.42 -5.00
N ASP A 62 10.13 14.00 -3.81
CA ASP A 62 10.41 15.42 -3.63
C ASP A 62 11.91 15.70 -3.87
N ASP A 63 12.27 16.95 -4.15
CA ASP A 63 13.67 17.36 -4.39
C ASP A 63 14.60 17.08 -3.19
N ALA A 64 14.03 16.83 -2.00
CA ALA A 64 14.73 16.43 -0.78
C ALA A 64 14.93 14.90 -0.65
N GLY A 65 14.19 14.09 -1.42
CA GLY A 65 14.25 12.63 -1.36
C GLY A 65 13.70 12.00 -0.08
N GLU A 66 13.16 12.79 0.85
CA GLU A 66 12.66 12.35 2.16
C GLU A 66 11.20 11.88 2.09
N HIS A 67 10.41 12.35 1.11
CA HIS A 67 9.00 12.01 1.00
C HIS A 67 8.61 11.61 -0.42
N THR A 68 8.21 10.34 -0.59
CA THR A 68 7.58 9.90 -1.83
C THR A 68 6.12 10.36 -1.85
N ARG A 69 5.79 11.28 -2.76
CA ARG A 69 4.42 11.70 -3.00
C ARG A 69 3.86 10.91 -4.17
N PHE A 70 2.79 10.18 -3.93
CA PHE A 70 2.07 9.49 -5.00
C PHE A 70 0.98 10.40 -5.56
N THR A 71 0.95 10.57 -6.88
CA THR A 71 -0.03 11.40 -7.58
C THR A 71 -0.67 10.65 -8.73
N GLY A 72 -1.87 11.09 -9.14
CA GLY A 72 -2.66 10.40 -10.17
C GLY A 72 -3.19 9.04 -9.71
N GLY A 73 -3.74 8.26 -10.64
CA GLY A 73 -4.30 6.93 -10.35
C GLY A 73 -5.67 6.97 -9.65
N ARG A 74 -6.19 5.77 -9.35
CA ARG A 74 -7.39 5.60 -8.52
C ARG A 74 -6.98 5.33 -7.08
N TRP A 75 -7.63 6.04 -6.16
CA TRP A 75 -7.38 5.95 -4.73
C TRP A 75 -8.59 5.36 -4.01
N GLY A 76 -8.34 4.70 -2.89
CA GLY A 76 -9.41 4.16 -2.07
C GLY A 76 -8.91 3.57 -0.76
N TRP A 77 -9.83 2.88 -0.10
CA TRP A 77 -9.61 2.14 1.13
C TRP A 77 -9.85 0.66 0.89
N VAL A 78 -9.02 -0.19 1.48
CA VAL A 78 -9.22 -1.63 1.52
C VAL A 78 -9.29 -2.09 2.98
N THR A 79 -10.22 -2.98 3.30
CA THR A 79 -10.31 -3.63 4.62
C THR A 79 -9.50 -4.92 4.63
N PRO A 80 -9.22 -5.53 5.79
CA PRO A 80 -8.53 -6.82 5.84
C PRO A 80 -9.27 -7.98 5.16
N SER A 81 -10.60 -7.90 5.06
CA SER A 81 -11.43 -8.83 4.28
C SER A 81 -11.27 -8.69 2.76
N GLY A 82 -10.53 -7.67 2.30
CA GLY A 82 -10.30 -7.37 0.89
C GLY A 82 -11.39 -6.50 0.24
N GLU A 83 -12.38 -6.04 1.02
CA GLU A 83 -13.42 -5.13 0.54
C GLU A 83 -12.81 -3.76 0.24
N VAL A 84 -13.18 -3.18 -0.90
CA VAL A 84 -12.65 -1.88 -1.34
C VAL A 84 -13.75 -0.83 -1.40
N ALA A 85 -13.41 0.38 -0.97
CA ALA A 85 -14.19 1.59 -1.20
C ALA A 85 -13.30 2.57 -1.98
N GLU A 86 -13.77 3.09 -3.11
CA GLU A 86 -13.04 4.13 -3.84
C GLU A 86 -13.18 5.47 -3.10
N ASP A 87 -12.11 6.28 -3.09
CA ASP A 87 -12.16 7.67 -2.61
C ASP A 87 -12.92 8.43 -3.70
N GLU A 88 -14.17 8.83 -3.44
CA GLU A 88 -14.93 9.66 -4.39
C GLU A 88 -14.07 10.88 -4.78
N PRO A 89 -14.10 11.33 -6.05
CA PRO A 89 -13.37 12.53 -6.43
C PRO A 89 -13.83 13.66 -5.53
N ARG A 90 -12.91 14.18 -4.70
CA ARG A 90 -13.21 15.35 -3.86
C ARG A 90 -13.59 16.50 -4.82
N PRO A 91 -14.76 17.13 -4.64
CA PRO A 91 -15.19 18.24 -5.48
C PRO A 91 -14.24 19.42 -5.40
#